data_AF-A0A931MCN8-F1
#
_entry.id   AF-A0A931MCN8-F1
#
_cell.length_a   1.000
_cell.length_b   1.000
_cell.length_c   1.000
_cell.angle_alpha   90.00
_cell.angle_beta   90.00
_cell.angle_gamma   90.00
#
_symmetry.space_group_name_H-M   'P 1'
#
loop_
_entity.id
_entity.type
_entity.pdbx_description
1 polymer ?
#
loop_
_entity_poly.entity_id
_entity_poly.type
_entity_poly.pdbx_seq_one_letter_code
_entity_poly.pdbx_strand_id
1 'polypeptide(L)'
;MKKTLSLLPALFIIPFLVMSQDYEPPKDYVLKEKEDYTKYEKDMIAAAKWLQATPFNEQKDKRKDVSAFVVAWISGSPTVNVEVTSILLDFEKKNSGMLVLFMASCAQYVLENNFSKDMRAKHKAGFTAMINAYNA
;
A
#
# COMPACT_ATOMS: atom_id res chain seq x y z
N MET A 1 10.30 -62.39 15.59
CA MET A 1 9.53 -61.75 14.50
C MET A 1 9.40 -60.27 14.82
N LYS A 2 9.86 -59.43 13.90
CA LYS A 2 10.02 -57.97 14.01
C LYS A 2 8.67 -57.27 13.97
N LYS A 3 8.42 -56.28 14.84
CA LYS A 3 7.55 -55.13 14.55
C LYS A 3 8.06 -53.91 15.32
N THR A 4 9.09 -53.26 14.78
CA THR A 4 9.47 -51.89 15.17
C THR A 4 8.34 -50.96 14.71
N LEU A 5 7.58 -50.43 15.67
CA LEU A 5 6.54 -49.43 15.43
C LEU A 5 7.23 -48.09 15.11
N SER A 6 7.39 -47.81 13.83
CA SER A 6 7.98 -46.56 13.35
C SER A 6 6.94 -45.44 13.46
N LEU A 7 7.06 -44.61 14.50
CA LEU A 7 6.32 -43.35 14.63
C LEU A 7 6.93 -42.35 13.63
N LEU A 8 6.28 -42.18 12.49
CA LEU A 8 6.60 -41.15 11.51
C LEU A 8 6.06 -39.80 12.02
N PRO A 9 6.86 -38.76 12.23
CA PRO A 9 6.32 -37.43 12.49
C PRO A 9 5.74 -36.88 11.18
N ALA A 10 4.44 -36.63 11.16
CA ALA A 10 3.77 -35.91 10.07
C ALA A 10 4.31 -34.47 10.05
N LEU A 11 5.19 -34.18 9.11
CA LEU A 11 5.69 -32.84 8.83
C LEU A 11 4.52 -32.02 8.26
N PHE A 12 3.80 -31.30 9.11
CA PHE A 12 2.88 -30.25 8.68
C PHE A 12 3.73 -29.13 8.05
N ILE A 13 3.93 -29.22 6.73
CA ILE A 13 4.33 -28.06 5.94
C ILE A 13 3.12 -27.14 5.96
N ILE A 14 3.11 -26.17 6.86
CA ILE A 14 2.21 -25.02 6.74
C ILE A 14 2.63 -24.35 5.43
N PRO A 15 1.79 -24.33 4.38
CA PRO A 15 2.10 -23.50 3.24
C PRO A 15 2.17 -22.08 3.77
N PHE A 16 3.34 -21.45 3.70
CA PHE A 16 3.41 -20.01 3.76
C PHE A 16 2.39 -19.53 2.74
N LEU A 17 1.33 -18.87 3.22
CA LEU A 17 0.42 -18.14 2.37
C LEU A 17 1.30 -17.08 1.70
N VAL A 18 1.84 -17.44 0.53
CA VAL A 18 2.31 -16.48 -0.45
C VAL A 18 1.04 -15.71 -0.77
N MET A 19 0.83 -14.61 -0.06
CA MET A 19 -0.17 -13.62 -0.42
C MET A 19 0.27 -13.13 -1.79
N SER A 20 -0.24 -13.79 -2.82
CA SER A 20 -0.08 -13.40 -4.21
C SER A 20 -0.41 -11.92 -4.26
N GLN A 21 0.60 -11.12 -4.54
CA GLN A 21 0.56 -9.66 -4.57
C GLN A 21 -0.16 -9.19 -5.85
N ASP A 22 -1.34 -9.77 -6.09
CA ASP A 22 -2.17 -9.60 -7.28
C ASP A 22 -2.96 -8.30 -7.19
N TYR A 23 -2.23 -7.20 -7.15
CA TYR A 23 -2.77 -5.90 -7.52
C TYR A 23 -2.04 -5.42 -8.76
N GLU A 24 -2.75 -5.03 -9.80
CA GLU A 24 -2.19 -4.23 -10.90
C GLU A 24 -2.95 -2.91 -10.95
N PRO A 25 -2.26 -1.77 -11.12
CA PRO A 25 -2.95 -0.51 -11.29
C PRO A 25 -3.84 -0.56 -12.54
N PRO A 26 -5.02 0.10 -12.53
CA PRO A 26 -5.86 0.18 -13.71
C PRO A 26 -5.06 0.66 -14.92
N LYS A 27 -5.20 -0.03 -16.05
CA LYS A 27 -4.61 0.42 -17.30
C LYS A 27 -5.52 1.48 -17.92
N ASP A 28 -4.91 2.48 -18.55
CA ASP A 28 -5.61 3.53 -19.30
C ASP A 28 -6.72 4.24 -18.49
N TYR A 29 -6.47 4.46 -17.19
CA TYR A 29 -7.40 5.20 -16.34
C TYR A 29 -7.56 6.65 -16.84
N VAL A 30 -8.76 7.19 -16.64
CA VAL A 30 -9.09 8.59 -16.90
C VAL A 30 -9.39 9.23 -15.55
N LEU A 31 -8.76 10.37 -15.24
CA LEU A 31 -8.94 11.13 -14.01
C LEU A 31 -9.14 12.61 -14.36
N LYS A 32 -10.34 12.96 -14.82
CA LYS A 32 -10.67 14.33 -15.26
C LYS A 32 -11.80 14.91 -14.42
N GLU A 33 -12.90 14.19 -14.37
CA GLU A 33 -14.11 14.63 -13.67
C GLU A 33 -14.19 13.99 -12.28
N LYS A 34 -15.03 14.52 -11.41
CA LYS A 34 -15.17 14.03 -10.03
C LYS A 34 -15.53 12.53 -9.98
N GLU A 35 -16.40 12.11 -10.88
CA GLU A 35 -16.92 10.74 -10.96
C GLU A 35 -15.83 9.72 -11.32
N ASP A 36 -14.80 10.16 -12.06
CA ASP A 36 -13.64 9.34 -12.39
C ASP A 36 -12.89 8.91 -11.13
N TYR A 37 -12.69 9.83 -10.18
CA TYR A 37 -11.96 9.52 -8.94
C TYR A 37 -12.73 8.51 -8.08
N THR A 38 -14.05 8.68 -7.96
CA THR A 38 -14.92 7.75 -7.21
C THR A 38 -14.88 6.34 -7.80
N LYS A 39 -14.80 6.21 -9.13
CA LYS A 39 -14.67 4.90 -9.80
C LYS A 39 -13.43 4.12 -9.33
N TYR A 40 -12.31 4.82 -9.07
CA TYR A 40 -11.03 4.20 -8.72
C TYR A 40 -10.71 4.20 -7.21
N GLU A 41 -11.66 4.53 -6.33
CA GLU A 41 -11.43 4.51 -4.88
C GLU A 41 -11.00 3.13 -4.37
N LYS A 42 -11.60 2.06 -4.91
CA LYS A 42 -11.21 0.67 -4.56
C LYS A 42 -9.80 0.34 -5.04
N ASP A 43 -9.42 0.79 -6.22
CA ASP A 43 -8.07 0.62 -6.75
C ASP A 43 -7.04 1.40 -5.94
N MET A 44 -7.38 2.61 -5.50
CA MET A 44 -6.55 3.41 -4.59
C MET A 44 -6.33 2.69 -3.24
N ILE A 45 -7.37 2.08 -2.66
CA ILE A 45 -7.22 1.25 -1.45
C ILE A 45 -6.32 0.03 -1.72
N ALA A 46 -6.50 -0.65 -2.85
CA ALA A 46 -5.71 -1.83 -3.21
C ALA A 46 -4.24 -1.48 -3.47
N ALA A 47 -3.96 -0.36 -4.14
CA ALA A 47 -2.63 0.19 -4.32
C ALA A 47 -1.94 0.46 -2.98
N ALA A 48 -2.64 1.10 -2.04
CA ALA A 48 -2.10 1.39 -0.71
C ALA A 48 -1.77 0.11 0.07
N LYS A 49 -2.64 -0.89 0.02
CA LYS A 49 -2.41 -2.20 0.65
C LYS A 49 -1.23 -2.94 0.03
N TRP A 50 -1.12 -2.92 -1.30
CA TRP A 50 0.01 -3.52 -2.01
C TRP A 50 1.34 -2.85 -1.65
N LEU A 51 1.38 -1.51 -1.63
CA LEU A 51 2.58 -0.74 -1.26
C LEU A 51 3.05 -1.02 0.17
N GLN A 52 2.11 -1.26 1.10
CA GLN A 52 2.40 -1.62 2.49
C GLN A 52 2.89 -3.06 2.66
N ALA A 53 2.35 -4.00 1.88
CA ALA A 53 2.67 -5.41 1.99
C ALA A 53 3.93 -5.83 1.23
N THR A 54 4.33 -5.05 0.22
CA THR A 54 5.44 -5.40 -0.67
C THR A 54 6.74 -4.76 -0.18
N PRO A 55 7.83 -5.53 -0.01
CA PRO A 55 9.15 -4.98 0.29
C PRO A 55 9.67 -4.00 -0.79
N PHE A 56 10.45 -2.99 -0.39
CA PHE A 56 10.94 -1.95 -1.31
C PHE A 56 11.96 -2.45 -2.35
N ASN A 57 12.67 -3.53 -2.03
CA ASN A 57 13.63 -4.16 -2.92
C ASN A 57 12.99 -5.12 -3.94
N GLU A 58 11.68 -5.37 -3.83
CA GLU A 58 10.92 -6.26 -4.70
C GLU A 58 10.06 -5.48 -5.71
N GLN A 59 9.85 -6.08 -6.89
CA GLN A 59 8.89 -5.61 -7.92
C GLN A 59 8.99 -4.11 -8.23
N LYS A 60 10.21 -3.62 -8.44
CA LYS A 60 10.50 -2.18 -8.61
C LYS A 60 9.72 -1.52 -9.74
N ASP A 61 9.59 -2.18 -10.88
CA ASP A 61 8.86 -1.64 -12.03
C ASP A 61 7.36 -1.51 -11.72
N LYS A 62 6.76 -2.56 -11.15
CA LYS A 62 5.38 -2.52 -10.69
C LYS A 62 5.16 -1.49 -9.59
N ARG A 63 6.09 -1.34 -8.64
CA ARG A 63 6.03 -0.29 -7.63
C ARG A 63 6.01 1.09 -8.26
N LYS A 64 6.79 1.31 -9.32
CA LYS A 64 6.79 2.57 -10.08
C LYS A 64 5.41 2.82 -10.70
N ASP A 65 4.80 1.81 -11.32
CA ASP A 65 3.49 1.94 -11.95
C ASP A 65 2.38 2.19 -10.92
N VAL A 66 2.36 1.43 -9.82
CA VAL A 66 1.45 1.64 -8.70
C VAL A 66 1.64 3.04 -8.11
N SER A 67 2.88 3.48 -7.91
CA SER A 67 3.19 4.80 -7.37
C SER A 67 2.71 5.93 -8.29
N ALA A 68 2.86 5.75 -9.61
CA ALA A 68 2.37 6.72 -10.59
C ALA A 68 0.85 6.87 -10.51
N PHE A 69 0.12 5.75 -10.41
CA PHE A 69 -1.33 5.77 -10.20
C PHE A 69 -1.71 6.49 -8.89
N VAL A 70 -1.05 6.17 -7.77
CA VAL A 70 -1.30 6.82 -6.48
C VAL A 70 -1.14 8.33 -6.56
N VAL A 71 -0.01 8.79 -7.12
CA VAL A 71 0.26 10.22 -7.25
C VAL A 71 -0.78 10.88 -8.15
N ALA A 72 -1.08 10.31 -9.31
CA ALA A 72 -2.08 10.86 -10.23
C ALA A 72 -3.47 10.96 -9.58
N TRP A 73 -3.91 9.91 -8.88
CA TRP A 73 -5.20 9.90 -8.20
C TRP A 73 -5.28 10.94 -7.09
N ILE A 74 -4.27 11.01 -6.20
CA ILE A 74 -4.26 11.96 -5.08
C ILE A 74 -4.15 13.40 -5.56
N SER A 75 -3.31 13.67 -6.57
CA SER A 75 -3.08 15.05 -7.05
C SER A 75 -4.32 15.72 -7.64
N GLY A 76 -5.28 14.93 -8.15
CA GLY A 76 -6.52 15.46 -8.71
C GLY A 76 -7.79 15.13 -7.91
N SER A 77 -7.68 14.34 -6.83
CA SER A 77 -8.85 13.89 -6.08
C SER A 77 -9.59 15.06 -5.44
N PRO A 78 -10.90 15.21 -5.68
CA PRO A 78 -11.70 16.25 -5.04
C PRO A 78 -12.10 15.89 -3.59
N THR A 79 -11.90 14.64 -3.17
CA THR A 79 -12.37 14.11 -1.88
C THR A 79 -11.25 13.77 -0.91
N VAL A 80 -10.02 13.59 -1.40
CA VAL A 80 -8.86 13.23 -0.58
C VAL A 80 -7.73 14.21 -0.82
N ASN A 81 -7.31 14.90 0.25
CA ASN A 81 -6.12 15.73 0.25
C ASN A 81 -5.08 15.18 1.22
N VAL A 82 -3.80 15.23 0.83
CA VAL A 82 -2.67 14.80 1.67
C VAL A 82 -1.68 15.96 1.79
N GLU A 83 -1.46 16.43 3.01
CA GLU A 83 -0.50 17.50 3.28
C GLU A 83 0.91 16.93 3.31
N VAL A 84 1.75 17.39 2.38
CA VAL A 84 3.17 17.03 2.31
C VAL A 84 4.00 18.16 2.92
N THR A 85 4.83 17.83 3.90
CA THR A 85 5.73 18.77 4.57
C THR A 85 7.16 18.63 4.04
N SER A 86 8.00 19.64 4.24
CA SER A 86 9.42 19.59 3.87
C SER A 86 10.16 18.42 4.53
N ILE A 87 9.79 18.05 5.76
CA ILE A 87 10.36 16.92 6.48
C ILE A 87 10.11 15.60 5.74
N LEU A 88 8.90 15.41 5.19
CA LEU A 88 8.60 14.22 4.38
C LEU A 88 9.41 14.21 3.08
N LEU A 89 9.60 15.36 2.44
CA LEU A 89 10.44 15.49 1.25
C LEU A 89 11.92 15.19 1.56
N ASP A 90 12.43 15.64 2.69
CA ASP A 90 13.81 15.37 3.11
C ASP A 90 14.02 13.90 3.47
N PHE A 91 12.99 13.24 4.01
CA PHE A 91 13.01 11.80 4.27
C PHE A 91 13.02 10.99 2.97
N GLU A 92 12.19 11.35 1.99
CA GLU A 92 12.14 10.73 0.65
C GLU A 92 13.50 10.78 -0.06
N LYS A 93 14.23 11.90 0.03
CA LYS A 93 15.58 12.03 -0.58
C LYS A 93 16.56 10.95 -0.12
N LYS A 94 16.38 10.43 1.10
CA LYS A 94 17.22 9.36 1.68
C LYS A 94 16.58 7.98 1.57
N ASN A 95 15.26 7.90 1.43
CA ASN A 95 14.48 6.67 1.49
C ASN A 95 13.41 6.70 0.38
N SER A 96 13.82 6.43 -0.86
CA SER A 96 12.95 6.65 -2.00
C SER A 96 11.69 5.77 -2.01
N GLY A 97 10.56 6.39 -2.34
CA GLY A 97 9.22 5.81 -2.40
C GLY A 97 8.46 5.83 -1.05
N MET A 98 9.09 6.29 0.03
CA MET A 98 8.43 6.44 1.33
C MET A 98 7.37 7.54 1.34
N LEU A 99 7.56 8.60 0.56
CA LEU A 99 6.55 9.64 0.42
C LEU A 99 5.27 9.09 -0.22
N VAL A 100 5.40 8.28 -1.26
CA VAL A 100 4.23 7.69 -1.94
C VAL A 100 3.52 6.69 -1.02
N LEU A 101 4.26 5.90 -0.25
CA LEU A 101 3.69 5.02 0.77
C LEU A 101 2.87 5.81 1.81
N PHE A 102 3.42 6.92 2.31
CA PHE A 102 2.71 7.83 3.22
C PHE A 102 1.41 8.35 2.60
N MET A 103 1.48 8.84 1.37
CA MET A 103 0.33 9.38 0.64
C MET A 103 -0.76 8.32 0.42
N ALA A 104 -0.37 7.13 -0.01
CA ALA A 104 -1.29 6.03 -0.27
C ALA A 104 -2.01 5.58 1.02
N SER A 105 -1.28 5.43 2.12
CA SER A 105 -1.86 5.05 3.41
C SER A 105 -2.76 6.14 4.02
N CYS A 106 -2.46 7.42 3.79
CA CYS A 106 -3.36 8.51 4.13
C CYS A 106 -4.67 8.42 3.33
N ALA A 107 -4.58 8.22 2.00
CA ALA A 107 -5.75 8.10 1.14
C ALA A 107 -6.62 6.89 1.53
N GLN A 108 -5.99 5.72 1.76
CA GLN A 108 -6.67 4.54 2.27
C GLN A 108 -7.44 4.84 3.55
N TYR A 109 -6.80 5.48 4.54
CA TYR A 109 -7.47 5.84 5.79
C TYR A 109 -8.71 6.69 5.55
N VAL A 110 -8.61 7.74 4.73
CA VAL A 110 -9.74 8.63 4.44
C VAL A 110 -10.89 7.83 3.80
N LEU A 111 -10.60 6.99 2.81
CA LEU A 111 -11.61 6.20 2.09
C LEU A 111 -12.27 5.14 2.97
N GLU A 112 -11.49 4.38 3.76
CA GLU A 112 -12.01 3.33 4.64
C GLU A 112 -12.74 3.89 5.87
N ASN A 113 -12.62 5.19 6.16
CA ASN A 113 -13.26 5.85 7.30
C ASN A 113 -14.26 6.93 6.86
N ASN A 114 -15.06 6.65 5.81
CA ASN A 114 -16.15 7.50 5.35
C ASN A 114 -15.72 8.95 5.06
N PHE A 115 -14.60 9.12 4.35
CA PHE A 115 -14.01 10.42 4.03
C PHE A 115 -13.69 11.26 5.29
N SER A 116 -13.15 10.60 6.31
CA SER A 116 -12.79 11.23 7.59
C SER A 116 -11.92 12.48 7.40
N LYS A 117 -12.28 13.54 8.12
CA LYS A 117 -11.51 14.81 8.18
C LYS A 117 -10.52 14.85 9.34
N ASP A 118 -10.36 13.75 10.08
CA ASP A 118 -9.37 13.68 11.17
C ASP A 118 -7.95 13.62 10.59
N MET A 119 -7.32 14.78 10.50
CA MET A 119 -5.95 14.92 10.00
C MET A 119 -4.95 14.13 10.84
N ARG A 120 -5.12 14.06 12.17
CA ARG A 120 -4.18 13.35 13.05
C ARG A 120 -4.26 11.85 12.81
N ALA A 121 -5.47 11.31 12.70
CA ALA A 121 -5.64 9.88 12.42
C ALA A 121 -5.14 9.50 11.02
N LYS A 122 -5.40 10.36 10.02
CA LYS A 122 -4.88 10.22 8.66
C LYS A 122 -3.34 10.17 8.63
N HIS A 123 -2.67 11.16 9.23
CA HIS A 123 -1.20 11.19 9.28
C HIS A 123 -0.62 10.07 10.13
N LYS A 124 -1.29 9.68 11.23
CA LYS A 124 -0.90 8.51 12.02
C LYS A 124 -0.86 7.25 11.14
N ALA A 125 -1.87 7.01 10.30
CA ALA A 125 -1.88 5.89 9.37
C ALA A 125 -0.69 5.95 8.39
N GLY A 126 -0.43 7.12 7.79
CA GLY A 126 0.71 7.34 6.91
C GLY A 126 2.07 7.06 7.57
N PHE A 127 2.31 7.61 8.76
CA PHE A 127 3.56 7.40 9.49
C PHE A 127 3.73 5.96 9.98
N THR A 128 2.66 5.31 10.44
CA THR A 128 2.71 3.89 10.82
C THR A 128 3.13 3.02 9.64
N ALA A 129 2.62 3.27 8.43
CA ALA A 129 3.04 2.56 7.23
C ALA A 129 4.53 2.76 6.93
N MET A 130 5.03 4.00 6.98
CA MET A 130 6.45 4.30 6.78
C MET A 130 7.35 3.59 7.81
N ILE A 131 6.99 3.65 9.10
CA ILE A 131 7.76 3.00 10.17
C ILE A 131 7.81 1.49 9.97
N ASN A 132 6.68 0.88 9.63
CA ASN A 132 6.62 -0.56 9.38
C ASN A 132 7.52 -0.95 8.20
N ALA A 133 7.47 -0.20 7.10
CA ALA A 133 8.27 -0.50 5.93
C ALA A 133 9.77 -0.19 6.11
N TYR A 134 10.12 0.77 6.98
CA TYR A 134 11.51 1.08 7.30
C TYR A 134 12.17 0.01 8.19
N ASN A 135 11.37 -0.66 9.02
CA ASN A 135 11.83 -1.71 9.93
C ASN A 135 11.74 -3.14 9.36
N ALA A 136 11.20 -3.29 8.14
CA ALA A 136 11.07 -4.56 7.44
C ALA A 136 12.38 -4.91 6.71
#